data_AF-A0A933R1H2-F1
#
_entry.id   AF-A0A933R1H2-F1
#
_cell.length_a   1.000
_cell.length_b   1.000
_cell.length_c   1.000
_cell.angle_alpha   90.00
_cell.angle_beta   90.00
_cell.angle_gamma   90.00
#
_symmetry.space_group_name_H-M   'P 1'
#
loop_
_entity.id
_entity.type
_entity.pdbx_description
1 polymer ?
#
loop_
_entity_poly.entity_id
_entity_poly.type
_entity_poly.pdbx_seq_one_letter_code
_entity_poly.pdbx_strand_id
1 'polypeptide(L)'
;MQDIYIGRQPIFDRDLNVFAYELLFRSGTQNHAGEFDGDQATSQVIVNAFIEIGLDQIVGTHRAFINLTRSFVTSSTPLPFPKDRVVLEVLEDIRPDAEVIASVRSLAEQGYTVALDDFVFNDDLKPLVELAQIVKIDLMALSREQLDEHVRLLRGYNVKLLAEKIETQEEFEHCKELGFEYFQGYFLSKPNIVQSQQLPPNRLAVLQLLSKLQDPESDAGEVEKLVSQDVALSYKLLRYINSAFFALPKKIDSIRQAVVYLGTSAIKTWITLLVVAGLGNKPTELVIQAMQRAKMCELLAQTAKRKVPTARHSPVLSPTRRATSCARVSTVSPPRR
;
A
#
# COMPACT_ATOMS: atom_id res chain seq x y z
N MET A 1 17.10 -8.25 1.96
CA MET A 1 15.91 -7.88 1.17
C MET A 1 14.75 -8.74 1.66
N GLN A 2 13.55 -8.18 1.67
CA GLN A 2 12.34 -8.88 2.12
C GLN A 2 11.41 -9.01 0.92
N ASP A 3 10.78 -10.17 0.75
CA ASP A 3 9.78 -10.34 -0.29
C ASP A 3 8.50 -9.59 0.08
N ILE A 4 7.90 -8.95 -0.92
CA ILE A 4 6.58 -8.35 -0.83
C ILE A 4 5.67 -8.96 -1.88
N TYR A 5 4.39 -9.04 -1.51
CA TYR A 5 3.36 -9.65 -2.32
C TYR A 5 2.18 -8.70 -2.42
N ILE A 6 1.59 -8.64 -3.60
CA ILE A 6 0.28 -8.03 -3.82
C ILE A 6 -0.53 -8.99 -4.67
N GLY A 7 -1.71 -9.35 -4.20
CA GLY A 7 -2.68 -10.04 -5.01
C GLY A 7 -3.31 -9.05 -5.96
N ARG A 8 -3.58 -9.47 -7.19
CA ARG A 8 -4.47 -8.73 -8.08
C ARG A 8 -5.50 -9.68 -8.68
N GLN A 9 -6.71 -9.22 -8.87
CA GLN A 9 -7.74 -9.97 -9.58
C GLN A 9 -8.29 -9.13 -10.73
N PRO A 10 -8.32 -9.65 -11.98
CA PRO A 10 -8.86 -8.90 -13.09
C PRO A 10 -10.38 -8.74 -12.97
N ILE A 11 -10.86 -7.57 -13.35
CA ILE A 11 -12.26 -7.22 -13.57
C ILE A 11 -12.44 -7.06 -15.09
N PHE A 12 -13.45 -7.72 -15.64
CA PHE A 12 -13.73 -7.76 -17.07
C PHE A 12 -14.94 -6.91 -17.43
N ASP A 13 -14.99 -6.40 -18.65
CA ASP A 13 -16.19 -5.81 -19.24
C ASP A 13 -17.10 -6.86 -19.90
N ARG A 14 -18.20 -6.41 -20.52
CA ARG A 14 -19.18 -7.26 -21.22
C ARG A 14 -18.61 -8.06 -22.40
N ASP A 15 -17.46 -7.64 -22.93
CA ASP A 15 -16.76 -8.23 -24.08
C ASP A 15 -15.54 -9.06 -23.64
N LEU A 16 -15.38 -9.31 -22.34
CA LEU A 16 -14.26 -10.03 -21.73
C LEU A 16 -12.90 -9.36 -21.93
N ASN A 17 -12.87 -8.05 -22.16
CA ASN A 17 -11.64 -7.28 -22.06
C ASN A 17 -11.38 -6.92 -20.60
N VAL A 18 -10.10 -6.87 -20.21
CA VAL A 18 -9.72 -6.44 -18.86
C VAL A 18 -10.05 -4.95 -18.73
N PHE A 19 -10.96 -4.64 -17.82
CA PHE A 19 -11.34 -3.27 -17.47
C PHE A 19 -10.42 -2.71 -16.39
N ALA A 20 -10.18 -3.49 -15.34
CA ALA A 20 -9.43 -3.07 -14.16
C ALA A 20 -8.87 -4.28 -13.40
N TYR A 21 -8.16 -4.00 -12.30
CA TYR A 21 -7.74 -5.00 -11.34
C TYR A 21 -8.10 -4.57 -9.93
N GLU A 22 -8.67 -5.48 -9.14
CA GLU A 22 -8.76 -5.33 -7.70
C GLU A 22 -7.42 -5.70 -7.04
N LEU A 23 -6.95 -4.86 -6.13
CA LEU A 23 -5.70 -5.09 -5.40
C LEU A 23 -5.99 -5.67 -4.01
N LEU A 24 -5.42 -6.84 -3.77
CA LEU A 24 -5.65 -7.62 -2.56
C LEU A 24 -4.37 -7.72 -1.73
N PHE A 25 -4.50 -7.54 -0.43
CA PHE A 25 -3.39 -7.79 0.49
C PHE A 25 -2.98 -9.28 0.49
N ARG A 26 -1.66 -9.54 0.49
CA ARG A 26 -1.08 -10.88 0.61
C ARG A 26 0.13 -10.86 1.55
N SER A 27 0.14 -11.76 2.53
CA SER A 27 1.25 -11.92 3.49
C SER A 27 2.31 -12.92 3.03
N GLY A 28 2.08 -13.63 1.93
CA GLY A 28 2.98 -14.65 1.38
C GLY A 28 2.51 -15.17 0.02
N THR A 29 3.12 -16.26 -0.45
CA THR A 29 2.78 -16.92 -1.72
C THR A 29 1.54 -17.81 -1.66
N GLN A 30 0.99 -18.06 -0.48
CA GLN A 30 -0.25 -18.80 -0.30
C GLN A 30 -1.45 -17.85 -0.24
N ASN A 31 -2.58 -18.28 -0.80
CA ASN A 31 -3.85 -17.52 -0.82
C ASN A 31 -4.54 -17.52 0.55
N HIS A 32 -3.84 -17.07 1.59
CA HIS A 32 -4.42 -16.83 2.89
C HIS A 32 -4.31 -15.35 3.22
N ALA A 33 -5.44 -14.65 3.19
CA ALA A 33 -5.62 -13.45 3.99
C ALA A 33 -5.66 -13.93 5.45
N GLY A 34 -4.60 -13.71 6.22
CA GLY A 34 -4.65 -13.95 7.67
C GLY A 34 -5.65 -12.98 8.33
N GLU A 35 -5.96 -13.20 9.60
CA GLU A 35 -6.63 -12.18 10.42
C GLU A 35 -5.68 -10.98 10.56
N PHE A 36 -5.91 -9.94 9.78
CA PHE A 36 -5.17 -8.68 9.85
C PHE A 36 -6.14 -7.54 10.08
N ASP A 37 -5.64 -6.50 10.74
CA ASP A 37 -6.31 -5.20 10.83
C ASP A 37 -6.49 -4.63 9.41
N GLY A 38 -7.73 -4.25 9.05
CA GLY A 38 -8.07 -3.73 7.72
C GLY A 38 -7.23 -2.51 7.35
N ASP A 39 -6.93 -1.64 8.31
CA ASP A 39 -6.11 -0.44 8.08
C ASP A 39 -4.68 -0.80 7.69
N GLN A 40 -4.13 -1.86 8.29
CA GLN A 40 -2.81 -2.36 7.94
C GLN A 40 -2.82 -3.00 6.55
N ALA A 41 -3.85 -3.77 6.22
CA ALA A 41 -4.00 -4.40 4.92
C ALA A 41 -4.09 -3.34 3.81
N THR A 42 -4.97 -2.34 3.95
CA THR A 42 -5.09 -1.20 3.03
C THR A 42 -3.78 -0.44 2.93
N SER A 43 -3.15 -0.09 4.05
CA SER A 43 -1.85 0.61 4.05
C SER A 43 -0.77 -0.17 3.30
N GLN A 44 -0.68 -1.48 3.49
CA GLN A 44 0.33 -2.30 2.83
C GLN A 44 0.07 -2.43 1.33
N VAL A 45 -1.19 -2.53 0.90
CA VAL A 45 -1.57 -2.47 -0.52
C VAL A 45 -1.11 -1.15 -1.13
N ILE A 46 -1.39 -0.03 -0.46
CA ILE A 46 -0.98 1.31 -0.92
C ILE A 46 0.54 1.42 -1.03
N VAL A 47 1.27 1.05 0.03
CA VAL A 47 2.74 1.12 0.06
C VAL A 47 3.35 0.22 -1.02
N ASN A 48 2.87 -1.02 -1.15
CA ASN A 48 3.37 -1.94 -2.17
C ASN A 48 3.06 -1.45 -3.58
N ALA A 49 1.86 -0.92 -3.81
CA ALA A 49 1.44 -0.46 -5.12
C ALA A 49 2.16 0.81 -5.56
N PHE A 50 2.27 1.81 -4.70
CA PHE A 50 2.74 3.13 -5.10
C PHE A 50 4.22 3.39 -4.77
N ILE A 51 4.77 2.72 -3.76
CA ILE A 51 6.12 2.99 -3.27
C ILE A 51 7.08 1.86 -3.67
N GLU A 52 6.71 0.60 -3.46
CA GLU A 52 7.65 -0.53 -3.64
C GLU A 52 7.67 -1.10 -5.07
N ILE A 53 6.55 -1.65 -5.54
CA ILE A 53 6.46 -2.35 -6.82
C ILE A 53 6.24 -1.32 -7.93
N GLY A 54 5.23 -0.46 -7.76
CA GLY A 54 4.81 0.53 -8.74
C GLY A 54 3.53 0.09 -9.46
N LEU A 55 2.58 1.02 -9.56
CA LEU A 55 1.22 0.73 -10.05
C LEU A 55 1.25 0.14 -11.48
N ASP A 56 2.07 0.70 -12.37
CA ASP A 56 2.17 0.22 -13.75
C ASP A 56 2.70 -1.22 -13.85
N GLN A 57 3.54 -1.66 -12.91
CA GLN A 57 4.01 -3.06 -12.89
C GLN A 57 2.93 -4.02 -12.41
N ILE A 58 1.95 -3.55 -11.64
CA ILE A 58 0.89 -4.38 -11.06
C ILE A 58 -0.31 -4.46 -12.00
N VAL A 59 -0.77 -3.32 -12.52
CA VAL A 59 -2.02 -3.22 -13.30
C VAL A 59 -1.82 -2.76 -14.75
N GLY A 60 -0.57 -2.51 -15.17
CA GLY A 60 -0.28 -2.00 -16.51
C GLY A 60 -0.83 -0.60 -16.69
N THR A 61 -1.64 -0.38 -17.73
CA THR A 61 -2.35 0.88 -17.99
C THR A 61 -3.76 0.93 -17.40
N HIS A 62 -4.23 -0.16 -16.78
CA HIS A 62 -5.59 -0.29 -16.27
C HIS A 62 -5.75 0.41 -14.91
N ARG A 63 -7.00 0.49 -14.46
CA ARG A 63 -7.36 1.02 -13.15
C ARG A 63 -7.14 -0.02 -12.05
N ALA A 64 -6.84 0.45 -10.85
CA ALA A 64 -6.74 -0.36 -9.64
C ALA A 64 -7.90 -0.07 -8.70
N PHE A 65 -8.65 -1.10 -8.29
CA PHE A 65 -9.62 -1.01 -7.21
C PHE A 65 -8.87 -1.21 -5.89
N ILE A 66 -9.14 -0.33 -4.92
CA ILE A 66 -8.48 -0.31 -3.61
C ILE A 66 -9.54 -0.23 -2.52
N ASN A 67 -9.55 -1.26 -1.67
CA ASN A 67 -10.34 -1.35 -0.46
C ASN A 67 -9.98 -0.26 0.56
N LEU A 68 -10.97 0.56 0.92
CA LEU A 68 -10.86 1.59 1.95
C LEU A 68 -11.69 1.21 3.17
N THR A 69 -11.01 1.11 4.30
CA THR A 69 -11.68 1.05 5.60
C THR A 69 -12.28 2.40 5.98
N ARG A 70 -13.13 2.42 7.00
CA ARG A 70 -13.73 3.66 7.53
C ARG A 70 -12.69 4.74 7.82
N SER A 71 -11.58 4.38 8.47
CA SER A 71 -10.56 5.35 8.87
C SER A 71 -9.92 6.04 7.67
N PHE A 72 -9.73 5.32 6.56
CA PHE A 72 -9.24 5.89 5.30
C PHE A 72 -10.29 6.76 4.63
N VAL A 73 -11.55 6.32 4.60
CA VAL A 73 -12.67 7.08 4.03
C VAL A 73 -12.85 8.41 4.74
N THR A 74 -12.85 8.43 6.08
CA THR A 74 -13.09 9.66 6.87
C THR A 74 -11.83 10.47 7.14
N SER A 75 -10.65 10.00 6.71
CA SER A 75 -9.41 10.72 6.98
C SER A 75 -9.40 12.08 6.27
N SER A 76 -8.96 13.11 6.97
CA SER A 76 -8.66 14.42 6.38
C SER A 76 -7.34 14.42 5.59
N THR A 77 -6.72 13.25 5.43
CA THR A 77 -5.39 13.11 4.84
C THR A 77 -5.54 12.84 3.35
N PRO A 78 -4.87 13.60 2.47
CA PRO A 78 -4.96 13.37 1.03
C PRO A 78 -4.55 11.93 0.70
N LEU A 79 -5.43 11.22 0.00
CA LEU A 79 -5.12 9.89 -0.50
C LEU A 79 -4.05 9.99 -1.60
N PRO A 80 -2.99 9.16 -1.56
CA PRO A 80 -1.88 9.22 -2.52
C PRO A 80 -2.24 8.55 -3.86
N PHE A 81 -3.45 8.77 -4.38
CA PHE A 81 -3.98 8.05 -5.53
C PHE A 81 -4.15 8.94 -6.77
N PRO A 82 -3.65 8.53 -7.94
CA PRO A 82 -4.04 9.15 -9.19
C PRO A 82 -5.51 8.80 -9.48
N LYS A 83 -6.40 9.80 -9.37
CA LYS A 83 -7.86 9.64 -9.53
C LYS A 83 -8.29 8.89 -10.80
N ASP A 84 -7.57 9.07 -11.91
CA ASP A 84 -7.89 8.42 -13.19
C ASP A 84 -7.46 6.93 -13.24
N ARG A 85 -6.58 6.52 -12.32
CA ARG A 85 -5.98 5.19 -12.27
C ARG A 85 -6.46 4.35 -11.09
N VAL A 86 -7.30 4.92 -10.21
CA VAL A 86 -7.80 4.25 -9.00
C VAL A 86 -9.32 4.33 -8.91
N VAL A 87 -9.93 3.26 -8.40
CA VAL A 87 -11.31 3.21 -7.94
C VAL A 87 -11.27 2.90 -6.43
N LEU A 88 -12.00 3.67 -5.63
CA LEU A 88 -12.03 3.55 -4.18
C LEU A 88 -13.22 2.68 -3.77
N GLU A 89 -12.96 1.54 -3.14
CA GLU A 89 -13.99 0.62 -2.67
C GLU A 89 -14.33 0.95 -1.21
N VAL A 90 -15.58 1.30 -0.95
CA VAL A 90 -16.13 1.45 0.40
C VAL A 90 -16.66 0.08 0.82
N LEU A 91 -16.06 -0.48 1.87
CA LEU A 91 -16.41 -1.79 2.40
C LEU A 91 -17.83 -1.84 2.96
N GLU A 92 -18.45 -3.03 2.91
CA GLU A 92 -19.82 -3.31 3.31
C GLU A 92 -20.06 -3.17 4.82
N ASP A 93 -19.01 -3.34 5.63
CA ASP A 93 -19.06 -3.22 7.09
C ASP A 93 -19.10 -1.76 7.58
N ILE A 94 -18.89 -0.80 6.67
CA ILE A 94 -18.89 0.64 6.98
C ILE A 94 -20.33 1.16 7.08
N ARG A 95 -20.72 1.57 8.29
CA ARG A 95 -22.03 2.20 8.51
C ARG A 95 -22.13 3.58 7.83
N PRO A 96 -23.21 3.86 7.08
CA PRO A 96 -23.41 5.11 6.34
C PRO A 96 -23.90 6.25 7.25
N ASP A 97 -23.09 6.67 8.22
CA ASP A 97 -23.41 7.86 9.00
C ASP A 97 -23.05 9.17 8.27
N ALA A 98 -23.41 10.30 8.86
CA ALA A 98 -23.20 11.61 8.27
C ALA A 98 -21.73 11.92 7.95
N GLU A 99 -20.78 11.39 8.74
CA GLU A 99 -19.36 11.59 8.52
C GLU A 99 -18.87 10.81 7.29
N VAL A 100 -19.25 9.53 7.19
CA VAL A 100 -18.92 8.68 6.03
C VAL A 100 -19.53 9.25 4.75
N ILE A 101 -20.81 9.62 4.77
CA ILE A 101 -21.50 10.17 3.60
C ILE A 101 -20.84 11.48 3.14
N ALA A 102 -20.51 12.37 4.07
CA ALA A 102 -19.82 13.63 3.73
C ALA A 102 -18.43 13.36 3.14
N SER A 103 -17.72 12.37 3.66
CA SER A 103 -16.37 12.02 3.20
C SER A 103 -16.39 11.36 1.82
N VAL A 104 -17.31 10.42 1.57
CA VAL A 104 -17.53 9.81 0.25
C VAL A 104 -17.93 10.86 -0.78
N ARG A 105 -18.79 11.82 -0.41
CA ARG A 105 -19.15 12.95 -1.27
C ARG A 105 -17.92 13.78 -1.65
N SER A 106 -17.10 14.13 -0.66
CA SER A 106 -15.84 14.86 -0.90
C SER A 106 -14.90 14.11 -1.83
N LEU A 107 -14.77 12.79 -1.68
CA LEU A 107 -13.96 11.95 -2.58
C LEU A 107 -14.50 11.96 -4.02
N ALA A 108 -15.82 11.83 -4.19
CA ALA A 108 -16.46 11.91 -5.50
C ALA A 108 -16.29 13.31 -6.14
N GLU A 109 -16.44 14.39 -5.36
CA GLU A 109 -16.24 15.78 -5.82
C GLU A 109 -14.78 16.08 -6.22
N GLN A 110 -13.81 15.41 -5.60
CA GLN A 110 -12.40 15.45 -6.00
C GLN A 110 -12.13 14.71 -7.32
N GLY A 111 -13.12 13.98 -7.84
CA GLY A 111 -13.08 13.25 -9.10
C GLY A 111 -12.63 11.80 -8.99
N TYR A 112 -12.61 11.22 -7.79
CA TYR A 112 -12.41 9.78 -7.64
C TYR A 112 -13.65 9.01 -8.10
N THR A 113 -13.44 7.83 -8.68
CA THR A 113 -14.52 6.86 -8.84
C THR A 113 -14.66 6.07 -7.55
N VAL A 114 -15.88 6.04 -7.01
CA VAL A 114 -16.24 5.29 -5.81
C VAL A 114 -17.03 4.05 -6.20
N ALA A 115 -16.66 2.93 -5.61
CA ALA A 115 -17.36 1.66 -5.67
C ALA A 115 -17.88 1.27 -4.27
N LEU A 116 -19.07 0.67 -4.20
CA LEU A 116 -19.58 0.04 -2.97
C LEU A 116 -19.34 -1.47 -3.07
N ASP A 117 -18.67 -2.04 -2.07
CA ASP A 117 -18.29 -3.46 -2.03
C ASP A 117 -19.38 -4.34 -1.40
N ASP A 118 -19.44 -5.62 -1.79
CA ASP A 118 -20.37 -6.66 -1.28
C ASP A 118 -21.79 -6.11 -0.96
N PHE A 119 -22.38 -5.34 -1.89
CA PHE A 119 -23.53 -4.48 -1.60
C PHE A 119 -24.85 -5.24 -1.49
N VAL A 120 -25.54 -5.02 -0.36
CA VAL A 120 -26.92 -5.48 -0.12
C VAL A 120 -27.81 -4.26 0.14
N PHE A 121 -28.82 -4.05 -0.71
CA PHE A 121 -29.61 -2.83 -0.68
C PHE A 121 -30.42 -2.71 0.62
N ASN A 122 -30.32 -1.53 1.24
CA ASN A 122 -31.22 -1.09 2.30
C ASN A 122 -31.41 0.43 2.21
N ASP A 123 -32.43 0.95 2.90
CA ASP A 123 -32.79 2.37 2.80
C ASP A 123 -31.71 3.31 3.34
N ASP A 124 -30.90 2.88 4.31
CA ASP A 124 -29.82 3.67 4.92
C ASP A 124 -28.63 3.86 3.97
N LEU A 125 -28.46 2.98 2.98
CA LEU A 125 -27.38 3.03 2.00
C LEU A 125 -27.69 3.93 0.79
N LYS A 126 -28.93 4.39 0.61
CA LYS A 126 -29.31 5.26 -0.52
C LYS A 126 -28.38 6.45 -0.74
N PRO A 127 -27.96 7.21 0.32
CA PRO A 127 -27.05 8.33 0.14
C PRO A 127 -25.69 7.92 -0.42
N LEU A 128 -25.20 6.70 -0.12
CA LEU A 128 -23.96 6.19 -0.68
C LEU A 128 -24.15 5.74 -2.13
N VAL A 129 -25.28 5.11 -2.47
CA VAL A 129 -25.60 4.71 -3.84
C VAL A 129 -25.67 5.92 -4.78
N GLU A 130 -26.24 7.04 -4.32
CA GLU A 130 -26.29 8.30 -5.08
C GLU A 130 -24.90 8.91 -5.36
N LEU A 131 -23.91 8.60 -4.52
CA LEU A 131 -22.55 9.12 -4.62
C LEU A 131 -21.59 8.17 -5.35
N ALA A 132 -21.92 6.88 -5.42
CA ALA A 132 -21.11 5.86 -6.06
C ALA A 132 -21.27 5.88 -7.58
N GLN A 133 -20.25 5.37 -8.29
CA GLN A 133 -20.32 5.13 -9.73
C GLN A 133 -20.42 3.64 -10.04
N ILE A 134 -19.98 2.79 -9.13
CA ILE A 134 -20.00 1.33 -9.27
C ILE A 134 -20.61 0.72 -8.01
N VAL A 135 -21.47 -0.29 -8.19
CA VAL A 135 -21.98 -1.12 -7.09
C VAL A 135 -21.60 -2.56 -7.40
N LYS A 136 -20.86 -3.18 -6.48
CA LYS A 136 -20.41 -4.56 -6.57
C LYS A 136 -21.42 -5.46 -5.86
N ILE A 137 -21.87 -6.51 -6.53
CA ILE A 137 -22.89 -7.44 -6.01
C ILE A 137 -22.32 -8.85 -5.99
N ASP A 138 -22.25 -9.43 -4.80
CA ASP A 138 -21.86 -10.83 -4.60
C ASP A 138 -23.01 -11.77 -4.97
N LEU A 139 -22.80 -12.59 -6.01
CA LEU A 139 -23.76 -13.59 -6.45
C LEU A 139 -23.95 -14.73 -5.45
N MET A 140 -22.95 -15.04 -4.62
CA MET A 140 -23.05 -16.10 -3.60
C MET A 140 -23.88 -15.67 -2.39
N ALA A 141 -24.01 -14.37 -2.16
CA ALA A 141 -24.76 -13.82 -1.04
C ALA A 141 -26.28 -13.75 -1.29
N LEU A 142 -26.72 -13.89 -2.54
CA LEU A 142 -28.11 -13.63 -2.96
C LEU A 142 -28.71 -14.81 -3.74
N SER A 143 -30.01 -15.04 -3.57
CA SER A 143 -30.78 -15.88 -4.50
C SER A 143 -31.00 -15.15 -5.83
N ARG A 144 -31.40 -15.89 -6.88
CA ARG A 144 -31.73 -15.28 -8.20
C ARG A 144 -32.83 -14.23 -8.08
N GLU A 145 -33.86 -14.48 -7.28
CA GLU A 145 -34.96 -13.53 -7.06
C GLU A 145 -34.48 -12.26 -6.35
N GLN A 146 -33.59 -12.41 -5.37
CA GLN A 146 -32.99 -11.28 -4.64
C GLN A 146 -32.07 -10.47 -5.55
N LEU A 147 -31.28 -11.11 -6.40
CA LEU A 147 -30.44 -10.45 -7.40
C LEU A 147 -31.28 -9.58 -8.33
N ASP A 148 -32.34 -10.15 -8.91
CA ASP A 148 -33.28 -9.42 -9.77
C ASP A 148 -33.90 -8.21 -9.05
N GLU A 149 -34.24 -8.36 -7.77
CA GLU A 149 -34.76 -7.26 -6.96
C GLU A 149 -33.73 -6.15 -6.75
N HIS A 150 -32.49 -6.49 -6.41
CA HIS A 150 -31.40 -5.52 -6.25
C HIS A 150 -31.16 -4.75 -7.55
N VAL A 151 -31.09 -5.46 -8.67
CA VAL A 151 -30.93 -4.83 -10.00
C VAL A 151 -32.10 -3.87 -10.28
N ARG A 152 -33.35 -4.28 -10.00
CA ARG A 152 -34.52 -3.40 -10.17
C ARG A 152 -34.44 -2.14 -9.33
N LEU A 153 -34.02 -2.24 -8.06
CA LEU A 153 -33.87 -1.10 -7.16
C LEU A 153 -32.75 -0.16 -7.62
N LEU A 154 -31.63 -0.70 -8.10
CA LEU A 154 -30.46 0.06 -8.53
C LEU A 154 -30.63 0.74 -9.89
N ARG A 155 -31.57 0.27 -10.74
CA ARG A 155 -31.90 0.92 -12.04
C ARG A 155 -32.35 2.38 -11.90
N GLY A 156 -32.84 2.78 -10.73
CA GLY A 156 -33.21 4.18 -10.46
C GLY A 156 -32.02 5.13 -10.26
N TYR A 157 -30.80 4.58 -10.12
CA TYR A 157 -29.58 5.31 -9.84
C TYR A 157 -28.63 5.26 -11.04
N ASN A 158 -27.76 6.27 -11.17
CA ASN A 158 -26.75 6.32 -12.21
C ASN A 158 -25.48 5.54 -11.81
N VAL A 159 -25.65 4.24 -11.56
CA VAL A 159 -24.57 3.34 -11.13
C VAL A 159 -24.35 2.24 -12.15
N LYS A 160 -23.09 1.84 -12.30
CA LYS A 160 -22.71 0.66 -13.06
C LYS A 160 -22.68 -0.54 -12.12
N LEU A 161 -23.21 -1.68 -12.56
CA LEU A 161 -23.20 -2.89 -11.75
C LEU A 161 -22.00 -3.76 -12.09
N LEU A 162 -21.31 -4.23 -11.06
CA LEU A 162 -20.21 -5.20 -11.12
C LEU A 162 -20.66 -6.49 -10.42
N ALA A 163 -20.67 -7.61 -11.14
CA ALA A 163 -21.04 -8.92 -10.58
C ALA A 163 -19.79 -9.62 -10.06
N GLU A 164 -19.82 -10.07 -8.81
CA GLU A 164 -18.71 -10.75 -8.14
C GLU A 164 -18.99 -12.23 -7.89
N LYS A 165 -17.91 -12.97 -7.64
CA LYS A 165 -17.91 -14.41 -7.35
C LYS A 165 -18.62 -15.24 -8.42
N ILE A 166 -18.52 -14.83 -9.70
CA ILE A 166 -18.99 -15.61 -10.85
C ILE A 166 -18.17 -16.90 -10.97
N GLU A 167 -18.84 -18.06 -10.87
CA GLU A 167 -18.21 -19.38 -10.93
C GLU A 167 -18.55 -20.17 -12.20
N THR A 168 -19.58 -19.75 -12.94
CA THR A 168 -20.03 -20.43 -14.16
C THR A 168 -20.29 -19.47 -15.33
N GLN A 169 -20.28 -20.03 -16.54
CA GLN A 169 -20.67 -19.29 -17.74
C GLN A 169 -22.14 -18.87 -17.72
N GLU A 170 -23.02 -19.70 -17.13
CA GLU A 170 -24.45 -19.40 -17.02
C GLU A 170 -24.69 -18.15 -16.17
N GLU A 171 -24.02 -18.03 -15.03
CA GLU A 171 -24.09 -16.84 -14.15
C GLU A 171 -23.60 -15.58 -14.88
N PHE A 172 -22.50 -15.69 -15.64
CA PHE A 172 -21.98 -14.57 -16.43
C PHE A 172 -23.01 -14.08 -17.46
N GLU A 173 -23.58 -14.97 -18.26
CA GLU A 173 -24.58 -14.60 -19.26
C GLU A 173 -25.85 -14.04 -18.61
N HIS A 174 -26.31 -14.64 -17.50
CA HIS A 174 -27.45 -14.14 -16.75
C HIS A 174 -27.22 -12.71 -16.22
N CYS A 175 -26.07 -12.44 -15.60
CA CYS A 175 -25.74 -11.08 -15.14
C CYS A 175 -25.64 -10.09 -16.32
N LYS A 176 -25.10 -10.54 -17.46
CA LYS A 176 -25.01 -9.73 -18.68
C LYS A 176 -26.40 -9.35 -19.21
N GLU A 177 -27.37 -10.27 -19.17
CA GLU A 177 -28.78 -10.02 -19.50
C GLU A 177 -29.47 -9.06 -18.53
N LEU A 178 -29.15 -9.16 -17.23
CA LEU A 178 -29.69 -8.27 -16.20
C LEU A 178 -29.21 -6.82 -16.31
N GLY A 179 -28.11 -6.60 -17.01
CA GLY A 179 -27.57 -5.27 -17.31
C GLY A 179 -26.25 -4.95 -16.61
N PHE A 180 -25.57 -5.93 -16.05
CA PHE A 180 -24.23 -5.72 -15.47
C PHE A 180 -23.22 -5.28 -16.53
N GLU A 181 -22.35 -4.35 -16.16
CA GLU A 181 -21.30 -3.81 -17.03
C GLU A 181 -19.95 -4.47 -16.79
N TYR A 182 -19.69 -4.87 -15.55
CA TYR A 182 -18.41 -5.41 -15.09
C TYR A 182 -18.58 -6.75 -14.39
N PHE A 183 -17.54 -7.59 -14.47
CA PHE A 183 -17.60 -8.98 -14.03
C PHE A 183 -16.29 -9.42 -13.40
N GLN A 184 -16.38 -10.10 -12.27
CA GLN A 184 -15.26 -10.66 -11.52
C GLN A 184 -15.65 -12.01 -10.93
N GLY A 185 -14.75 -13.00 -11.00
CA GLY A 185 -15.04 -14.34 -10.50
C GLY A 185 -14.03 -15.38 -10.96
N TYR A 186 -14.05 -16.54 -10.31
CA TYR A 186 -13.11 -17.62 -10.59
C TYR A 186 -13.34 -18.31 -11.93
N PHE A 187 -14.56 -18.22 -12.48
CA PHE A 187 -14.84 -18.58 -13.87
C PHE A 187 -13.98 -17.81 -14.86
N LEU A 188 -13.79 -16.51 -14.62
CA LEU A 188 -13.08 -15.60 -15.51
C LEU A 188 -11.57 -15.66 -15.25
N SER A 189 -11.16 -15.37 -14.01
CA SER A 189 -9.77 -15.44 -13.59
C SER A 189 -9.67 -15.49 -12.06
N LYS A 190 -8.85 -16.42 -11.58
CA LYS A 190 -8.42 -16.42 -10.17
C LYS A 190 -7.46 -15.25 -9.90
N PRO A 191 -7.38 -14.76 -8.65
CA PRO A 191 -6.34 -13.82 -8.25
C PRO A 191 -4.95 -14.39 -8.51
N ASN A 192 -4.04 -13.55 -8.99
CA ASN A 192 -2.62 -13.87 -9.13
C ASN A 192 -1.76 -12.95 -8.25
N ILE A 193 -0.61 -13.46 -7.83
CA ILE A 193 0.31 -12.75 -6.94
C ILE A 193 1.41 -12.09 -7.78
N VAL A 194 1.62 -10.80 -7.56
CA VAL A 194 2.80 -10.07 -8.04
C VAL A 194 3.80 -10.00 -6.88
N GLN A 195 5.02 -10.49 -7.12
CA GLN A 195 6.10 -10.52 -6.15
C GLN A 195 7.20 -9.53 -6.54
N SER A 196 7.77 -8.84 -5.54
CA SER A 196 8.98 -8.03 -5.70
C SER A 196 9.83 -8.09 -4.43
N GLN A 197 11.02 -7.50 -4.47
CA GLN A 197 11.90 -7.38 -3.31
C GLN A 197 11.98 -5.93 -2.84
N GLN A 198 11.86 -5.73 -1.54
CA GLN A 198 12.04 -4.41 -0.91
C GLN A 198 13.31 -4.33 -0.07
N LEU A 199 13.88 -3.11 -0.01
CA LEU A 199 14.78 -2.71 1.06
C LEU A 199 13.92 -2.13 2.21
N PRO A 200 13.86 -2.78 3.38
CA PRO A 200 13.16 -2.21 4.52
C PRO A 200 13.90 -0.96 5.02
N PRO A 201 13.18 0.12 5.34
CA PRO A 201 13.80 1.31 5.93
C PRO A 201 14.19 1.06 7.39
N ASN A 202 15.17 1.80 7.90
CA ASN A 202 15.48 1.74 9.33
C ASN A 202 14.28 2.26 10.13
N ARG A 203 13.66 1.37 10.91
CA ARG A 203 12.48 1.69 11.75
C ARG A 203 12.74 2.86 12.70
N LEU A 204 13.95 2.98 13.24
CA LEU A 204 14.31 4.09 14.11
C LEU A 204 14.31 5.41 13.32
N ALA A 205 14.80 5.40 12.09
CA ALA A 205 14.79 6.59 11.23
C ALA A 205 13.36 7.00 10.87
N VAL A 206 12.48 6.04 10.56
CA VAL A 206 11.04 6.29 10.30
C VAL A 206 10.37 6.95 11.51
N LEU A 207 10.59 6.41 12.72
CA LEU A 207 10.00 6.94 13.95
C LEU A 207 10.57 8.32 14.34
N GLN A 208 11.88 8.52 14.17
CA GLN A 208 12.52 9.83 14.37
C GLN A 208 11.95 10.87 13.42
N LEU A 209 11.75 10.49 12.16
CA LEU A 209 11.16 11.36 11.15
C LEU A 209 9.69 11.67 11.45
N LEU A 210 8.90 10.68 11.87
CA LEU A 210 7.51 10.89 12.31
C LEU A 210 7.45 11.86 13.51
N SER A 211 8.29 11.62 14.53
CA SER A 211 8.37 12.51 15.69
C SER A 211 8.75 13.93 15.29
N LYS A 212 9.64 14.09 14.31
CA LYS A 212 10.08 15.41 13.85
C LYS A 212 9.01 16.10 12.99
N LEU A 213 8.27 15.37 12.17
CA LEU A 213 7.15 15.91 11.38
C LEU A 213 5.93 16.31 12.23
N GLN A 214 5.91 15.94 13.51
CA GLN A 214 4.92 16.42 14.48
C GLN A 214 5.34 17.72 15.17
N ASP A 215 6.61 18.13 15.07
CA ASP A 215 7.14 19.38 15.61
C ASP A 215 6.74 20.56 14.69
N PRO A 216 5.94 21.52 15.17
CA PRO A 216 5.51 22.68 14.37
C PRO A 216 6.67 23.55 13.86
N GLU A 217 7.81 23.52 14.55
CA GLU A 217 9.00 24.29 14.19
C GLU A 217 9.95 23.53 13.24
N SER A 218 9.59 22.31 12.83
CA SER A 218 10.43 21.52 11.94
C SER A 218 10.53 22.17 10.56
N ASP A 219 11.77 22.36 10.09
CA ASP A 219 12.04 22.86 8.74
C ASP A 219 12.31 21.73 7.73
N ALA A 220 12.26 22.08 6.44
CA ALA A 220 12.52 21.16 5.34
C ALA A 220 13.96 20.61 5.32
N GLY A 221 14.93 21.36 5.82
CA GLY A 221 16.33 20.94 5.87
C GLY A 221 16.59 19.85 6.91
N GLU A 222 15.90 19.91 8.05
CA GLU A 222 15.95 18.86 9.07
C GLU A 222 15.33 17.56 8.56
N VAL A 223 14.19 17.66 7.87
CA VAL A 223 13.53 16.51 7.20
C VAL A 223 14.45 15.91 6.13
N GLU A 224 15.04 16.74 5.26
CA GLU A 224 16.02 16.30 4.25
C GLU A 224 17.18 15.55 4.90
N LYS A 225 17.74 16.09 5.98
CA LYS A 225 18.88 15.50 6.69
C LYS A 225 18.55 14.12 7.27
N LEU A 226 17.37 13.97 7.88
CA LEU A 226 16.92 12.69 8.43
C LEU A 226 16.67 11.65 7.34
N VAL A 227 16.04 12.04 6.23
CA VAL A 227 15.82 11.14 5.09
C VAL A 227 17.15 10.71 4.47
N SER A 228 18.09 11.65 4.29
CA SER A 228 19.39 11.40 3.67
C SER A 228 20.30 10.48 4.47
N GLN A 229 20.02 10.28 5.77
CA GLN A 229 20.76 9.35 6.62
C GLN A 229 20.39 7.87 6.37
N ASP A 230 19.25 7.61 5.73
CA ASP A 230 18.79 6.27 5.41
C ASP A 230 18.57 6.11 3.90
N VAL A 231 19.35 5.22 3.30
CA VAL A 231 19.33 4.96 1.85
C VAL A 231 17.97 4.44 1.39
N ALA A 232 17.30 3.61 2.20
CA ALA A 232 16.00 3.06 1.85
C ALA A 232 14.88 4.12 1.95
N LEU A 233 14.91 5.01 2.94
CA LEU A 233 14.00 6.16 3.02
C LEU A 233 14.23 7.13 1.87
N SER A 234 15.49 7.44 1.55
CA SER A 234 15.84 8.28 0.41
C SER A 234 15.29 7.72 -0.90
N TYR A 235 15.50 6.42 -1.13
CA TYR A 235 14.99 5.73 -2.31
C TYR A 235 13.45 5.73 -2.35
N LYS A 236 12.78 5.40 -1.24
CA LYS A 236 11.32 5.36 -1.16
C LYS A 236 10.70 6.75 -1.33
N LEU A 237 11.32 7.81 -0.80
CA LEU A 237 10.87 9.19 -1.01
C LEU A 237 10.89 9.55 -2.49
N LEU A 238 12.03 9.28 -3.16
CA LEU A 238 12.20 9.55 -4.58
C LEU A 238 11.22 8.71 -5.43
N ARG A 239 10.95 7.46 -5.04
CA ARG A 239 9.92 6.65 -5.72
C ARG A 239 8.52 7.19 -5.49
N TYR A 240 8.20 7.61 -4.27
CA TYR A 240 6.89 8.16 -3.94
C TYR A 240 6.60 9.43 -4.74
N ILE A 241 7.52 10.40 -4.76
CA ILE A 241 7.35 11.64 -5.53
C ILE A 241 7.30 11.43 -7.05
N ASN A 242 7.99 10.39 -7.55
CA ASN A 242 7.97 10.02 -8.97
C ASN A 242 6.90 8.97 -9.31
N SER A 243 6.02 8.65 -8.38
CA SER A 243 4.93 7.70 -8.62
C SER A 243 3.86 8.32 -9.51
N ALA A 244 2.99 7.47 -10.06
CA ALA A 244 1.86 7.90 -10.87
C ALA A 244 0.94 8.92 -10.16
N PHE A 245 1.00 9.00 -8.83
CA PHE A 245 0.22 9.95 -8.03
C PHE A 245 0.52 11.42 -8.37
N PHE A 246 1.80 11.80 -8.49
CA PHE A 246 2.17 13.20 -8.71
C PHE A 246 2.22 13.59 -10.20
N ALA A 247 2.17 12.62 -11.10
CA ALA A 247 2.14 12.80 -12.56
C ALA A 247 3.14 13.87 -13.07
N LEU A 248 4.36 13.89 -12.51
CA LEU A 248 5.33 14.93 -12.79
C LEU A 248 5.86 14.84 -14.23
N PRO A 249 5.96 15.97 -14.97
CA PRO A 249 6.50 15.98 -16.33
C PRO A 249 7.99 15.62 -16.38
N LYS A 250 8.72 15.87 -15.29
CA LYS A 250 10.13 15.51 -15.13
C LYS A 250 10.34 14.84 -13.78
N LYS A 251 11.11 13.75 -13.79
CA LYS A 251 11.47 13.03 -12.57
C LYS A 251 12.34 13.90 -11.64
N ILE A 252 12.05 13.82 -10.35
CA ILE A 252 12.82 14.42 -9.26
C ILE A 252 13.88 13.42 -8.80
N ASP A 253 15.16 13.81 -8.81
CA ASP A 253 16.30 12.97 -8.41
C ASP A 253 17.00 13.45 -7.13
N SER A 254 16.57 14.58 -6.56
CA SER A 254 17.12 15.18 -5.35
C SER A 254 16.16 15.07 -4.16
N ILE A 255 16.68 14.61 -3.02
CA ILE A 255 15.93 14.55 -1.74
C ILE A 255 15.45 15.94 -1.35
N ARG A 256 16.31 16.95 -1.43
CA ARG A 256 15.95 18.33 -1.12
C ARG A 256 14.80 18.83 -1.98
N GLN A 257 14.88 18.58 -3.29
CA GLN A 257 13.82 18.97 -4.22
C GLN A 257 12.52 18.22 -3.90
N ALA A 258 12.59 16.92 -3.58
CA ALA A 258 11.43 16.13 -3.19
C ALA A 258 10.78 16.67 -1.91
N VAL A 259 11.58 16.99 -0.88
CA VAL A 259 11.07 17.53 0.40
C VAL A 259 10.40 18.89 0.21
N VAL A 260 11.04 19.78 -0.56
CA VAL A 260 10.47 21.10 -0.86
C VAL A 260 9.20 21.00 -1.69
N TYR A 261 9.17 20.11 -2.69
CA TYR A 261 8.00 19.94 -3.56
C TYR A 261 6.80 19.34 -2.81
N LEU A 262 7.03 18.32 -1.99
CA LEU A 262 5.99 17.65 -1.21
C LEU A 262 5.46 18.53 -0.08
N GLY A 263 6.35 19.30 0.55
CA GLY A 263 6.06 19.97 1.81
C GLY A 263 5.91 18.98 2.98
N THR A 264 5.82 19.52 4.19
CA THR A 264 5.80 18.72 5.44
C THR A 264 4.54 17.87 5.59
N SER A 265 3.39 18.36 5.12
CA SER A 265 2.10 17.65 5.21
C SER A 265 2.10 16.35 4.40
N ALA A 266 2.49 16.38 3.12
CA ALA A 266 2.51 15.18 2.29
C ALA A 266 3.58 14.17 2.74
N ILE A 267 4.72 14.65 3.26
CA ILE A 267 5.75 13.78 3.85
C ILE A 267 5.22 13.12 5.12
N LYS A 268 4.47 13.85 5.96
CA LYS A 268 3.83 13.28 7.15
C LYS A 268 2.87 12.15 6.78
N THR A 269 2.00 12.35 5.78
CA THR A 269 1.12 11.29 5.25
C THR A 269 1.91 10.06 4.82
N TRP A 270 2.95 10.27 4.02
CA TRP A 270 3.79 9.21 3.50
C TRP A 270 4.49 8.41 4.61
N ILE A 271 5.05 9.10 5.61
CA ILE A 271 5.69 8.46 6.76
C ILE A 271 4.67 7.71 7.62
N THR A 272 3.49 8.28 7.85
CA THR A 272 2.42 7.59 8.58
C THR A 272 2.03 6.29 7.87
N LEU A 273 1.85 6.31 6.55
CA LEU A 273 1.56 5.10 5.76
C LEU A 273 2.67 4.04 5.90
N LEU A 274 3.94 4.44 5.84
CA LEU A 274 5.07 3.53 6.04
C LEU A 274 5.10 2.93 7.45
N VAL A 275 4.70 3.70 8.46
CA VAL A 275 4.56 3.19 9.83
C VAL A 275 3.43 2.17 9.90
N VAL A 276 2.22 2.54 9.47
CA VAL A 276 1.03 1.66 9.56
C VAL A 276 1.24 0.36 8.76
N ALA A 277 1.79 0.43 7.54
CA ALA A 277 2.15 -0.75 6.77
C ALA A 277 3.30 -1.57 7.42
N GLY A 278 4.28 -0.88 8.02
CA GLY A 278 5.45 -1.50 8.65
C GLY A 278 5.18 -2.17 10.01
N LEU A 279 4.00 -1.99 10.59
CA LEU A 279 3.52 -2.63 11.83
C LEU A 279 3.13 -4.11 11.63
N GLY A 280 3.89 -4.85 10.82
CA GLY A 280 3.73 -6.30 10.74
C GLY A 280 4.22 -7.01 12.00
N ASN A 281 3.33 -7.79 12.63
CA ASN A 281 3.53 -8.94 13.54
C ASN A 281 4.85 -9.00 14.34
N LYS A 282 5.16 -7.93 15.08
CA LYS A 282 6.09 -8.02 16.21
C LYS A 282 5.39 -7.40 17.42
N PRO A 283 5.36 -8.08 18.57
CA PRO A 283 4.63 -7.59 19.74
C PRO A 283 5.05 -6.15 20.05
N THR A 284 4.06 -5.28 20.25
CA THR A 284 4.23 -3.86 20.61
C THR A 284 5.23 -3.69 21.77
N GLU A 285 5.25 -4.64 22.70
CA GLU A 285 6.23 -4.76 23.77
C GLU A 285 7.70 -4.75 23.30
N LEU A 286 8.02 -5.40 22.19
CA LEU A 286 9.39 -5.41 21.65
C LEU A 286 9.79 -4.05 21.10
N VAL A 287 8.82 -3.29 20.55
CA VAL A 287 9.05 -1.93 20.08
C VAL A 287 9.24 -0.99 21.26
N ILE A 288 8.39 -1.10 22.29
CA ILE A 288 8.51 -0.35 23.53
C ILE A 288 9.86 -0.65 24.22
N GLN A 289 10.24 -1.92 24.34
CA GLN A 289 11.53 -2.32 24.92
C GLN A 289 12.71 -1.82 24.10
N ALA A 290 12.64 -1.85 22.76
CA ALA A 290 13.68 -1.30 21.91
C ALA A 290 13.81 0.22 22.09
N MET A 291 12.69 0.94 22.20
CA MET A 291 12.68 2.39 22.47
C MET A 291 13.22 2.73 23.85
N GLN A 292 12.85 1.97 24.88
CA GLN A 292 13.38 2.13 26.24
C GLN A 292 14.89 1.90 26.27
N ARG A 293 15.39 0.85 25.61
CA ARG A 293 16.83 0.57 25.49
C ARG A 293 17.56 1.65 24.71
N ALA A 294 16.99 2.11 23.59
CA ALA A 294 17.55 3.21 22.81
C ALA A 294 17.67 4.49 23.65
N LYS A 295 16.61 4.83 24.42
CA LYS A 295 16.62 5.99 25.31
C LYS A 295 17.63 5.85 26.45
N MET A 296 17.73 4.65 27.03
CA MET A 296 18.75 4.34 28.03
C MET A 296 20.17 4.53 27.46
N CYS A 297 20.45 4.00 26.27
CA CYS A 297 21.76 4.14 25.61
C CYS A 297 22.08 5.61 25.29
N GLU A 298 21.10 6.40 24.84
CA GLU A 298 21.24 7.83 24.61
C GLU A 298 21.63 8.57 25.90
N LEU A 299 20.88 8.36 26.99
CA LEU A 299 21.14 8.98 28.29
C LEU A 299 22.49 8.56 28.88
N LEU A 300 22.86 7.28 28.72
CA LEU A 300 24.18 6.78 29.12
C LEU A 300 25.30 7.40 28.30
N ALA A 301 25.11 7.60 26.99
CA ALA A 301 26.11 8.25 26.14
C ALA A 301 26.32 9.73 26.52
N GLN A 302 25.23 10.44 26.81
CA GLN A 302 25.28 11.83 27.31
C GLN A 302 26.00 11.93 28.66
N THR A 303 25.75 10.97 29.57
CA THR A 303 26.37 10.92 30.90
C THR A 303 27.85 10.50 30.83
N ALA A 304 28.20 9.58 29.92
CA ALA A 304 29.55 9.06 29.76
C ALA A 304 30.54 10.05 29.12
N LYS A 305 30.10 11.27 28.73
CA LYS A 305 30.91 12.32 28.08
C LYS A 305 31.78 11.81 26.92
N ARG A 306 31.36 10.74 26.23
CA ARG A 306 32.10 10.22 25.08
C ARG A 306 31.76 11.08 23.86
N LYS A 307 32.76 11.81 23.35
CA LYS A 307 32.66 12.46 22.03
C LYS A 307 32.31 11.39 21.00
N VAL A 308 31.25 11.63 20.22
CA VAL A 308 30.91 10.84 19.03
C VAL A 308 32.18 10.78 18.16
N PRO A 309 32.67 9.59 17.75
CA PRO A 309 33.81 9.52 16.86
C PRO A 309 33.41 10.12 15.51
N THR A 310 33.92 11.32 15.20
CA THR A 310 33.88 11.85 13.84
C THR A 310 34.58 10.85 12.93
N ALA A 311 33.87 10.40 11.89
CA ALA A 311 34.36 9.43 10.91
C ALA A 311 35.78 9.78 10.47
N ARG A 312 36.75 8.93 10.82
CA ARG A 312 38.11 9.04 10.28
C ARG A 312 38.06 8.49 8.86
N HIS A 313 38.39 9.34 7.88
CA HIS A 313 38.75 8.92 6.54
C HIS A 313 39.86 7.85 6.63
N SER A 314 39.55 6.62 6.22
CA SER A 314 40.58 5.62 5.97
C SER A 314 41.29 5.97 4.66
N PRO A 315 42.63 6.07 4.61
CA PRO A 315 43.34 6.25 3.36
C PRO A 315 43.28 4.97 2.53
N VAL A 316 43.04 5.15 1.25
CA VAL A 316 43.03 4.14 0.19
C VAL A 316 44.36 3.37 0.19
N LEU A 317 44.31 2.05 0.40
CA LEU A 317 45.45 1.16 0.16
C LEU A 317 45.59 0.92 -1.34
N SER A 318 46.65 1.46 -1.93
CA SER A 318 47.08 1.23 -3.31
C SER A 318 47.65 -0.19 -3.50
N PRO A 319 47.44 -0.86 -4.65
CA PRO A 319 47.93 -2.20 -4.90
C PRO A 319 49.25 -2.18 -5.67
N THR A 320 50.36 -2.64 -5.08
CA THR A 320 51.55 -3.05 -5.87
C THR A 320 52.45 -4.03 -5.13
N ARG A 321 52.64 -5.20 -5.78
CA ARG A 321 53.83 -6.08 -5.83
C ARG A 321 54.27 -6.79 -4.53
N ARG A 322 54.84 -8.00 -4.52
CA ARG A 322 54.89 -9.21 -5.36
C ARG A 322 55.75 -10.19 -4.53
N ALA A 323 55.34 -11.46 -4.46
CA ALA A 323 56.14 -12.69 -4.49
C ALA A 323 57.29 -12.95 -3.47
N THR A 324 57.23 -14.19 -2.93
CA THR A 324 58.26 -15.13 -2.40
C THR A 324 57.94 -15.52 -0.95
N SER A 325 57.88 -16.79 -0.53
CA SER A 325 58.37 -18.06 -1.08
C SER A 325 57.47 -19.23 -0.65
N CYS A 326 57.45 -20.27 -1.48
CA CYS A 326 56.99 -21.63 -1.17
C CYS A 326 57.99 -22.37 -0.28
N ALA A 327 57.49 -23.14 0.69
CA ALA A 327 57.99 -24.42 1.23
C ALA A 327 57.43 -24.60 2.66
N ARG A 328 56.98 -25.75 3.16
CA ARG A 328 56.89 -27.15 2.74
C ARG A 328 56.04 -27.86 3.81
N VAL A 329 55.26 -28.89 3.41
CA VAL A 329 55.05 -30.21 4.10
C VAL A 329 54.33 -30.14 5.48
N SER A 330 53.33 -30.94 5.86
CA SER A 330 52.98 -32.34 5.58
C SER A 330 51.54 -32.62 6.06
N THR A 331 50.92 -33.55 5.35
CA THR A 331 49.70 -34.31 5.64
C THR A 331 49.78 -35.15 6.93
N VAL A 332 48.71 -35.17 7.75
CA VAL A 332 48.34 -36.32 8.61
C VAL A 332 46.80 -36.44 8.67
N SER A 333 46.30 -37.61 8.27
CA SER A 333 44.89 -38.05 8.31
C SER A 333 44.44 -38.42 9.74
N PRO A 334 43.12 -38.46 10.04
CA PRO A 334 42.60 -38.78 11.37
C PRO A 334 42.44 -40.30 11.59
N PRO A 335 42.51 -40.81 12.83
CA PRO A 335 42.14 -42.19 13.12
C PRO A 335 40.64 -42.32 13.37
N ARG A 336 40.05 -43.39 12.81
CA ARG A 336 38.74 -43.91 13.18
C ARG A 336 38.87 -44.78 14.44
N ARG A 337 37.96 -44.60 15.39
CA ARG A 337 37.11 -45.67 15.94
C ARG A 337 35.91 -45.05 16.63
#